data_AF-A0A0N5CVI1-F1
#
_entry.id   AF-A0A0N5CVI1-F1
#
_cell.length_a   1.000
_cell.length_b   1.000
_cell.length_c   1.000
_cell.angle_alpha   90.00
_cell.angle_beta   90.00
_cell.angle_gamma   90.00
#
_symmetry.space_group_name_H-M   'P 1'
#
loop_
_entity.id
_entity.type
_entity.pdbx_description
1 polymer ?
#
loop_
_entity_poly.entity_id
_entity_poly.type
_entity_poly.pdbx_seq_one_letter_code
_entity_poly.pdbx_strand_id
1 'polypeptide(L)'
;MTVFVENLNKNPAIDIGGFVHLGDDSFCLCGDKKVTVKTVDDESWFIELDQFIIGDEYALTSNLSNMQIIISPSLPYIMLPDDLYNNFLTKYKIRNVNKIHFSTVYRLPTLKFFIGGQVFRVPALNYANSEPNKNLFLIRSNRNTEFESDNIIYLGRAFLYGACLHVNNIDGTVALSKPIKN
;
A
#
# COMPACT_ATOMS: atom_id res chain seq x y z
N MET A 1 0.03 -14.71 -11.50
CA MET A 1 0.62 -14.93 -10.16
C MET A 1 -0.23 -14.17 -9.15
N THR A 2 -0.76 -14.84 -8.14
CA THR A 2 -1.59 -14.22 -7.10
C THR A 2 -0.82 -14.14 -5.80
N VAL A 3 -0.83 -12.99 -5.15
CA VAL A 3 -0.20 -12.72 -3.86
C VAL A 3 -1.24 -12.21 -2.88
N PHE A 4 -1.31 -12.88 -1.74
CA PHE A 4 -2.11 -12.47 -0.59
C PHE A 4 -1.20 -12.41 0.64
N VAL A 5 -1.33 -11.33 1.41
CA VAL A 5 -0.51 -11.11 2.61
C VAL A 5 -1.42 -10.91 3.80
N GLU A 6 -1.25 -11.74 4.82
CA GLU A 6 -2.02 -11.61 6.05
C GLU A 6 -1.36 -10.61 7.00
N ASN A 7 -2.21 -9.84 7.69
CA ASN A 7 -1.73 -8.93 8.72
C ASN A 7 -1.56 -9.68 10.05
N LEU A 8 -0.36 -10.19 10.29
CA LEU A 8 0.00 -10.89 11.53
C LEU A 8 -0.22 -10.04 12.80
N ASN A 9 -0.22 -8.70 12.69
CA ASN A 9 -0.50 -7.83 13.84
C ASN A 9 -1.99 -7.82 14.23
N LYS A 10 -2.89 -8.26 13.34
CA LYS A 10 -4.33 -8.37 13.63
C LYS A 10 -4.74 -9.72 14.18
N ASN A 11 -3.96 -10.76 13.88
CA ASN A 11 -4.19 -12.08 14.42
C ASN A 11 -2.83 -12.78 14.67
N PRO A 12 -2.26 -12.59 15.88
CA PRO A 12 -0.96 -13.17 16.21
C PRO A 12 -1.02 -14.70 16.36
N ALA A 13 -2.21 -15.30 16.32
CA ALA A 13 -2.41 -16.75 16.35
C ALA A 13 -2.32 -17.39 14.95
N ILE A 14 -2.07 -16.62 13.88
CA ILE A 14 -1.89 -17.18 12.55
C ILE A 14 -0.41 -17.53 12.32
N ASP A 15 -0.16 -18.81 12.04
CA ASP A 15 1.17 -19.34 11.73
C ASP A 15 1.63 -19.04 10.29
N ILE A 16 0.69 -18.69 9.39
CA ILE A 16 0.95 -18.46 7.96
C ILE A 16 0.82 -16.96 7.62
N GLY A 17 1.93 -16.30 7.29
CA GLY A 17 1.95 -14.86 7.01
C GLY A 17 1.37 -14.40 5.66
N GLY A 18 0.89 -15.33 4.83
CA GLY A 18 0.36 -15.07 3.49
C GLY A 18 0.61 -16.22 2.52
N PHE A 19 0.14 -16.06 1.28
CA PHE A 19 0.20 -17.06 0.22
C PHE A 19 0.66 -16.44 -1.10
N VAL A 20 1.44 -17.21 -1.87
CA VAL A 20 1.77 -16.91 -3.27
C VAL A 20 1.33 -18.10 -4.11
N HIS A 21 0.47 -17.85 -5.09
CA HIS A 21 -0.03 -18.85 -6.03
C HIS A 21 0.55 -18.57 -7.42
N LEU A 22 1.16 -19.59 -8.02
CA LEU A 22 1.77 -19.53 -9.34
C LEU A 22 0.93 -20.32 -10.34
N GLY A 23 0.70 -19.75 -11.53
CA GLY A 23 0.09 -20.45 -12.66
C GLY A 23 -1.44 -20.63 -12.60
N ASP A 24 -2.12 -20.08 -11.60
CA ASP A 24 -3.58 -20.16 -11.48
C ASP A 24 -4.19 -18.82 -11.04
N ASP A 25 -5.36 -18.54 -11.58
CA ASP A 25 -6.24 -17.42 -11.23
C ASP A 25 -7.21 -17.86 -10.12
N SER A 26 -6.82 -18.77 -9.23
CA SER A 26 -7.66 -19.14 -8.09
C SER A 26 -7.59 -18.05 -7.01
N PHE A 27 -8.67 -17.26 -6.93
CA PHE A 27 -8.86 -16.20 -5.94
C PHE A 27 -9.50 -16.74 -4.67
N CYS A 28 -9.19 -17.96 -4.22
CA CYS A 28 -9.91 -18.58 -3.10
C CYS A 28 -9.87 -17.78 -1.78
N LEU A 29 -8.92 -16.84 -1.63
CA LEU A 29 -8.78 -15.93 -0.49
C LEU A 29 -9.09 -14.46 -0.86
N CYS A 30 -9.48 -14.20 -2.10
CA CYS A 30 -9.58 -12.88 -2.69
C CYS A 30 -10.98 -12.69 -3.30
N GLY A 31 -11.67 -11.61 -2.96
CA GLY A 31 -13.07 -11.45 -3.31
C GLY A 31 -13.33 -11.38 -4.82
N ASP A 32 -14.55 -11.72 -5.22
CA ASP A 32 -14.97 -11.83 -6.62
C ASP A 32 -14.88 -10.51 -7.40
N LYS A 33 -14.94 -9.36 -6.70
CA LYS A 33 -14.79 -8.04 -7.33
C LYS A 33 -13.32 -7.70 -7.50
N LYS A 34 -12.85 -7.82 -8.74
CA LYS A 34 -11.51 -7.43 -9.19
C LYS A 34 -11.58 -6.13 -9.98
N VAL A 35 -10.60 -5.26 -9.78
CA VAL A 35 -10.26 -4.21 -10.73
C VAL A 35 -9.01 -4.65 -11.47
N THR A 36 -9.03 -4.59 -12.79
CA THR A 36 -7.88 -4.94 -13.63
C THR A 36 -7.44 -3.67 -14.34
N VAL A 37 -6.14 -3.38 -14.26
CA VAL A 37 -5.51 -2.24 -14.91
C VAL A 37 -4.35 -2.74 -15.76
N LYS A 38 -4.08 -2.05 -16.86
CA LYS A 38 -2.88 -2.31 -17.68
C LYS A 38 -1.65 -1.75 -16.99
N THR A 39 -0.52 -2.42 -17.20
CA THR A 39 0.78 -1.87 -16.85
C THR A 39 1.14 -0.72 -17.78
N VAL A 40 1.97 0.20 -17.29
CA VAL A 40 2.46 1.35 -18.06
C VAL A 40 3.36 0.89 -19.21
N ASP A 41 4.12 -0.19 -18.99
CA ASP A 41 4.96 -0.85 -19.99
C ASP A 41 4.95 -2.38 -19.80
N ASP A 42 5.53 -3.11 -20.76
CA ASP A 42 5.54 -4.58 -20.79
C ASP A 42 6.64 -5.19 -19.90
N GLU A 43 7.56 -4.39 -19.37
CA GLU A 43 8.73 -4.84 -18.61
C GLU A 43 8.58 -4.66 -17.10
N SER A 44 7.56 -3.91 -16.67
CA SER A 44 7.33 -3.55 -15.28
C SER A 44 5.88 -3.75 -14.87
N TRP A 45 5.66 -3.76 -13.55
CA TRP A 45 4.31 -3.78 -12.97
C TRP A 45 3.90 -2.39 -12.46
N PHE A 46 4.40 -1.33 -13.09
CA PHE A 46 3.92 0.02 -12.84
C PHE A 46 2.50 0.15 -13.39
N ILE A 47 1.62 0.74 -12.59
CA ILE A 47 0.24 1.04 -12.99
C ILE A 47 -0.08 2.48 -12.64
N GLU A 48 -0.94 3.11 -13.44
CA GLU A 48 -1.37 4.48 -13.18
C GLU A 48 -2.21 4.57 -11.91
N LEU A 49 -1.98 5.63 -11.14
CA LEU A 49 -2.76 5.96 -9.96
C LEU A 49 -3.73 7.10 -10.29
N ASP A 50 -5.02 6.79 -10.32
CA ASP A 50 -6.06 7.79 -10.63
C ASP A 50 -6.03 8.93 -9.61
N GLN A 51 -5.87 8.58 -8.33
CA GLN A 51 -5.88 9.54 -7.23
C GLN A 51 -5.26 8.97 -5.95
N PHE A 52 -4.59 9.84 -5.19
CA PHE A 52 -4.15 9.57 -3.83
C PHE A 52 -4.77 10.58 -2.84
N ILE A 53 -5.35 10.08 -1.75
CA ILE A 53 -5.98 10.90 -0.71
C ILE A 53 -5.47 10.45 0.66
N ILE A 54 -5.17 11.42 1.53
CA ILE A 54 -4.71 11.18 2.90
C ILE A 54 -5.75 11.79 3.87
N GLY A 55 -6.53 10.92 4.52
CA GLY A 55 -7.61 11.31 5.43
C GLY A 55 -8.88 11.68 4.66
N ASP A 56 -9.54 12.76 5.09
CA ASP A 56 -10.78 13.26 4.46
C ASP A 56 -10.57 14.50 3.59
N GLU A 57 -9.33 14.97 3.50
CA GLU A 57 -8.94 16.00 2.56
C GLU A 57 -8.28 15.36 1.34
N TYR A 58 -8.59 15.89 0.15
CA TYR A 58 -7.83 15.67 -1.08
C TYR A 58 -6.38 16.07 -0.80
N ALA A 59 -5.55 15.13 -0.37
CA ALA A 59 -4.26 15.49 0.18
C ALA A 59 -3.29 15.82 -0.95
N LEU A 60 -2.81 17.07 -0.92
CA LEU A 60 -1.49 17.49 -1.37
C LEU A 60 -1.28 17.35 -2.88
N THR A 61 -1.90 18.28 -3.58
CA THR A 61 -1.91 18.45 -5.04
C THR A 61 -0.65 19.17 -5.54
N SER A 62 0.54 18.66 -5.30
CA SER A 62 1.66 18.99 -6.18
C SER A 62 1.77 17.89 -7.23
N ASN A 63 0.99 18.06 -8.31
CA ASN A 63 0.95 17.22 -9.52
C ASN A 63 0.82 15.70 -9.30
N LEU A 64 -0.43 15.23 -9.13
CA LEU A 64 -0.77 13.81 -9.31
C LEU A 64 -0.78 13.38 -10.80
N SER A 65 -0.56 14.30 -11.74
CA SER A 65 -0.47 13.97 -13.17
C SER A 65 0.68 12.98 -13.38
N ASN A 66 0.37 11.80 -13.91
CA ASN A 66 1.33 10.73 -14.20
C ASN A 66 1.93 10.07 -12.94
N MET A 67 1.20 10.10 -11.81
CA MET A 67 1.56 9.27 -10.66
C MET A 67 1.38 7.79 -11.01
N GLN A 68 2.41 7.02 -10.70
CA GLN A 68 2.42 5.57 -10.88
C GLN A 68 2.59 4.91 -9.53
N ILE A 69 2.12 3.68 -9.44
CA ILE A 69 2.38 2.82 -8.29
C ILE A 69 3.03 1.52 -8.76
N ILE A 70 3.87 0.99 -7.88
CA ILE A 70 4.34 -0.40 -7.98
C ILE A 70 4.01 -1.10 -6.67
N ILE A 71 3.50 -2.32 -6.78
CA ILE A 71 3.09 -3.11 -5.62
C ILE A 71 4.13 -4.21 -5.41
N SER A 72 4.86 -4.13 -4.31
CA SER A 72 5.99 -5.01 -4.03
C SER A 72 5.81 -5.74 -2.70
N PRO A 73 5.49 -7.05 -2.70
CA PRO A 73 5.35 -7.83 -1.48
C PRO A 73 6.63 -7.91 -0.62
N SER A 74 7.80 -7.66 -1.21
CA SER A 74 9.08 -7.67 -0.49
C SER A 74 9.23 -6.47 0.45
N LEU A 75 8.63 -5.32 0.11
CA LEU A 75 8.70 -4.11 0.91
C LEU A 75 7.76 -4.21 2.12
N PRO A 76 8.23 -3.97 3.35
CA PRO A 76 7.35 -3.91 4.52
C PRO A 76 6.51 -2.61 4.58
N TYR A 77 6.94 -1.56 3.88
CA TYR A 77 6.43 -0.20 4.03
C TYR A 77 5.75 0.34 2.75
N ILE A 78 5.08 1.47 2.90
CA ILE A 78 4.67 2.35 1.81
C ILE A 78 5.76 3.41 1.67
N MET A 79 6.32 3.53 0.47
CA MET A 79 7.30 4.57 0.15
C MET A 79 6.62 5.65 -0.69
N LEU A 80 6.74 6.89 -0.25
CA LEU A 80 6.17 8.06 -0.91
C LEU A 80 7.29 8.94 -1.47
N PRO A 81 7.04 9.67 -2.57
CA PRO A 81 7.85 10.83 -2.96
C PRO A 81 8.09 11.77 -1.77
N ASP A 82 9.28 12.37 -1.71
CA ASP A 82 9.74 13.14 -0.53
C ASP A 82 8.77 14.25 -0.14
N ASP A 83 8.23 14.97 -1.12
CA ASP A 83 7.27 16.04 -0.89
C ASP A 83 5.99 15.52 -0.23
N LEU A 84 5.44 14.41 -0.74
CA LEU A 84 4.25 13.78 -0.16
C LEU A 84 4.53 13.26 1.25
N TYR A 85 5.70 12.67 1.47
CA TYR A 85 6.14 12.18 2.78
C TYR A 85 6.29 13.33 3.80
N ASN A 86 7.00 14.40 3.45
CA ASN A 86 7.25 15.53 4.34
C ASN A 86 5.95 16.28 4.65
N ASN A 87 5.08 16.43 3.67
CA ASN A 87 3.75 16.99 3.87
C ASN A 87 2.89 16.12 4.81
N PHE A 88 2.95 14.79 4.67
CA PHE A 88 2.29 13.86 5.60
C PHE A 88 2.80 14.06 7.04
N LEU A 89 4.11 14.04 7.26
CA LEU A 89 4.70 14.22 8.59
C LEU A 89 4.31 15.57 9.21
N THR A 90 4.37 16.64 8.41
CA THR A 90 4.06 18.00 8.85
C THR A 90 2.60 18.12 9.27
N LYS A 91 1.67 17.65 8.43
CA LYS A 91 0.23 17.72 8.67
C LYS A 91 -0.19 16.98 9.93
N TYR A 92 0.31 15.76 10.12
CA TYR A 92 -0.02 14.92 11.28
C TYR A 92 0.92 15.12 12.47
N LYS A 93 1.79 16.14 12.41
CA LYS A 93 2.71 16.55 13.48
C LYS A 93 3.59 15.39 13.98
N ILE A 94 4.01 14.53 13.06
CA ILE A 94 4.86 13.36 13.35
C ILE A 94 6.32 13.82 13.39
N ARG A 95 6.86 13.98 14.59
CA ARG A 95 8.25 14.44 14.81
C ARG A 95 9.27 13.32 14.92
N ASN A 96 8.83 12.12 15.30
CA ASN A 96 9.71 10.98 15.50
C ASN A 96 9.04 9.70 15.01
N VAL A 97 9.39 9.29 13.79
CA VAL A 97 8.88 8.05 13.17
C VAL A 97 9.29 6.78 13.91
N ASN A 98 10.32 6.84 14.76
CA ASN A 98 10.78 5.71 15.57
C ASN A 98 10.06 5.62 16.94
N LYS A 99 9.26 6.63 17.29
CA LYS A 99 8.54 6.71 18.57
C LYS A 99 7.12 7.24 18.37
N ILE A 100 6.30 6.48 17.65
CA ILE A 100 4.88 6.77 17.54
C ILE A 100 4.15 6.16 18.73
N HIS A 101 3.48 7.01 19.51
CA HIS A 101 2.67 6.58 20.64
C HIS A 101 1.31 6.03 20.19
N PHE A 102 0.76 5.06 20.92
CA PHE A 102 -0.50 4.38 20.54
C PHE A 102 -1.68 5.33 20.36
N SER A 103 -1.80 6.28 21.28
CA SER A 103 -2.83 7.34 21.23
C SER A 103 -2.71 8.24 19.99
N THR A 104 -1.54 8.26 19.33
CA THR A 104 -1.32 8.97 18.07
C THR A 104 -1.75 8.12 16.88
N VAL A 105 -1.62 6.78 16.94
CA VAL A 105 -1.98 5.88 15.83
C VAL A 105 -3.45 6.04 15.42
N TYR A 106 -4.38 6.11 16.37
CA TYR A 106 -5.80 6.31 16.06
C TYR A 106 -6.14 7.69 15.48
N ARG A 107 -5.22 8.65 15.59
CA ARG A 107 -5.36 9.99 15.03
C ARG A 107 -4.75 10.09 13.63
N LEU A 108 -4.03 9.06 13.19
CA LEU A 108 -3.46 9.00 11.85
C LEU A 108 -4.55 8.69 10.82
N PRO A 109 -4.41 9.25 9.61
CA PRO A 109 -5.44 9.15 8.57
C PRO A 109 -5.55 7.75 7.98
N THR A 110 -6.68 7.45 7.36
CA THR A 110 -6.72 6.39 6.35
C THR A 110 -6.12 6.91 5.05
N LEU A 111 -5.18 6.17 4.46
CA LEU A 111 -4.72 6.43 3.10
C LEU A 111 -5.71 5.80 2.12
N LYS A 112 -6.05 6.51 1.05
CA LYS A 112 -6.98 6.03 0.01
C LYS A 112 -6.28 6.14 -1.34
N PHE A 113 -6.13 5.00 -2.01
CA PHE A 113 -5.57 4.87 -3.36
C PHE A 113 -6.70 4.54 -4.32
N PHE A 114 -6.85 5.34 -5.37
CA PHE A 114 -7.85 5.14 -6.41
C PHE A 114 -7.13 4.55 -7.62
N ILE A 115 -7.51 3.32 -7.99
CA ILE A 115 -6.85 2.53 -9.03
C ILE A 115 -7.95 1.92 -9.88
N GLY A 116 -7.96 2.23 -11.18
CA GLY A 116 -8.99 1.76 -12.12
C GLY A 116 -10.42 2.09 -11.67
N GLY A 117 -10.63 3.27 -11.07
CA GLY A 117 -11.91 3.71 -10.53
C GLY A 117 -12.33 3.06 -9.21
N GLN A 118 -11.51 2.19 -8.61
CA GLN A 118 -11.78 1.54 -7.32
C GLN A 118 -10.91 2.09 -6.20
N VAL A 119 -11.51 2.21 -5.00
CA VAL A 119 -10.82 2.74 -3.80
C VAL A 119 -10.27 1.63 -2.92
N PHE A 120 -8.95 1.61 -2.76
CA PHE A 120 -8.20 0.81 -1.80
C PHE A 120 -7.84 1.65 -0.58
N ARG A 121 -8.15 1.14 0.61
CA ARG A 121 -7.98 1.88 1.87
C ARG A 121 -6.90 1.21 2.69
N VAL A 122 -5.95 1.99 3.17
CA VAL A 122 -4.93 1.55 4.14
C VAL A 122 -5.18 2.28 5.45
N PRO A 123 -5.83 1.64 6.43
CA PRO A 123 -6.05 2.21 7.76
C PRO A 123 -4.72 2.46 8.48
N ALA A 124 -4.71 3.40 9.43
CA ALA A 124 -3.55 3.69 10.27
C ALA A 124 -2.89 2.43 10.88
N LEU A 125 -3.70 1.51 11.41
CA LEU A 125 -3.22 0.26 12.01
C LEU A 125 -2.45 -0.67 11.04
N ASN A 126 -2.56 -0.46 9.72
CA ASN A 126 -1.78 -1.21 8.76
C ASN A 126 -0.37 -0.64 8.55
N TYR A 127 -0.16 0.67 8.77
CA TYR A 127 1.12 1.35 8.54
C TYR A 127 1.72 1.99 9.80
N ALA A 128 1.02 1.95 10.91
CA ALA A 128 1.46 2.44 12.20
C ALA A 128 0.96 1.49 13.29
N ASN A 129 1.87 0.96 14.09
CA ASN A 129 1.54 0.21 15.30
C ASN A 129 2.48 0.67 16.41
N SER A 130 1.95 0.75 17.63
CA SER A 130 2.80 0.82 18.82
C SER A 130 2.37 -0.30 19.74
N GLU A 131 3.02 -1.45 19.60
CA GLU A 131 3.05 -2.39 20.70
C GLU A 131 3.98 -1.82 21.78
N PRO A 132 3.82 -2.20 23.06
CA PRO A 132 4.61 -1.67 24.17
C PRO A 132 6.14 -1.65 23.95
N ASN A 133 6.65 -2.51 23.05
CA ASN A 133 8.07 -2.61 22.71
C ASN A 133 8.38 -2.52 21.19
N LYS A 134 7.38 -2.22 20.34
CA LYS A 134 7.58 -2.08 18.89
C LYS A 134 6.79 -0.89 18.37
N ASN A 135 7.48 0.23 18.21
CA ASN A 135 6.96 1.38 17.46
C ASN A 135 7.27 1.14 15.99
N LEU A 136 6.27 0.72 15.24
CA LEU A 136 6.39 0.45 13.81
C LEU A 136 5.70 1.56 13.05
N PHE A 137 6.47 2.35 12.30
CA PHE A 137 5.94 3.29 11.31
C PHE A 137 6.45 2.89 9.94
N LEU A 138 5.52 2.51 9.07
CA LEU A 138 5.74 1.89 7.77
C LEU A 138 5.48 2.86 6.61
N ILE A 139 5.58 4.16 6.85
CA ILE A 139 5.66 5.15 5.76
C ILE A 139 7.11 5.66 5.71
N ARG A 140 7.68 5.71 4.51
CA ARG A 140 9.05 6.14 4.23
C ARG A 140 9.09 7.15 3.08
N SER A 141 10.07 8.04 3.10
CA SER A 141 10.48 8.79 1.91
C SER A 141 11.29 7.87 0.99
N ASN A 142 11.18 8.08 -0.32
CA ASN A 142 12.05 7.45 -1.31
C ASN A 142 13.34 8.23 -1.57
N ARG A 143 13.51 9.41 -0.98
CA ARG A 143 14.71 10.23 -1.15
C ARG A 143 15.97 9.53 -0.62
N ASN A 144 17.06 9.65 -1.36
CA ASN A 144 18.35 9.00 -1.11
C ASN A 144 18.23 7.46 -1.07
N THR A 145 17.34 6.89 -1.87
CA THR A 145 17.22 5.44 -2.04
C THR A 145 17.37 5.07 -3.52
N GLU A 146 17.56 3.79 -3.82
CA GLU A 146 17.53 3.28 -5.20
C GLU A 146 16.16 3.43 -5.89
N PHE A 147 15.13 3.85 -5.14
CA PHE A 147 13.74 4.04 -5.56
C PHE A 147 13.35 5.52 -5.67
N GLU A 148 14.32 6.43 -5.69
CA GLU A 148 14.06 7.87 -5.72
C GLU A 148 13.35 8.28 -7.02
N SER A 149 12.14 8.82 -6.87
CA SER A 149 11.28 9.26 -7.96
C SER A 149 10.22 10.23 -7.44
N ASP A 150 9.93 11.28 -8.21
CA ASP A 150 8.92 12.27 -7.81
C ASP A 150 7.49 11.81 -8.10
N ASN A 151 7.31 10.78 -8.92
CA ASN A 151 6.02 10.36 -9.45
C ASN A 151 5.69 8.87 -9.23
N ILE A 152 6.48 8.15 -8.44
CA ILE A 152 6.23 6.74 -8.12
C ILE A 152 5.99 6.57 -6.62
N ILE A 153 4.89 5.89 -6.29
CA ILE A 153 4.60 5.41 -4.94
C ILE A 153 4.82 3.89 -4.89
N TYR A 154 5.61 3.43 -3.92
CA TYR A 154 5.87 2.00 -3.73
C TYR A 154 4.96 1.46 -2.63
N LEU A 155 4.11 0.50 -2.99
CA LEU A 155 3.12 -0.10 -2.10
C LEU A 155 3.60 -1.48 -1.62
N GLY A 156 4.06 -1.55 -0.37
CA GLY A 156 4.48 -2.79 0.26
C GLY A 156 3.38 -3.57 0.98
N ARG A 157 3.79 -4.47 1.88
CA ARG A 157 2.91 -5.32 2.70
C ARG A 157 1.87 -4.53 3.48
N ALA A 158 2.19 -3.33 3.96
CA ALA A 158 1.23 -2.45 4.64
C ALA A 158 -0.04 -2.19 3.80
N PHE A 159 0.10 -2.09 2.48
CA PHE A 159 -1.01 -2.00 1.54
C PHE A 159 -1.69 -3.37 1.33
N LEU A 160 -0.90 -4.42 1.08
CA LEU A 160 -1.40 -5.78 0.81
C LEU A 160 -2.18 -6.41 1.96
N TYR A 161 -2.01 -5.95 3.20
CA TYR A 161 -2.87 -6.33 4.33
C TYR A 161 -4.37 -6.05 4.10
N GLY A 162 -4.72 -5.18 3.15
CA GLY A 162 -6.09 -4.85 2.78
C GLY A 162 -6.44 -5.15 1.32
N ALA A 163 -5.52 -5.76 0.57
CA ALA A 163 -5.68 -5.98 -0.87
C ALA A 163 -4.99 -7.28 -1.31
N CYS A 164 -5.64 -8.03 -2.20
CA CYS A 164 -5.00 -9.08 -2.96
C CYS A 164 -4.38 -8.50 -4.23
N LEU A 165 -3.20 -8.99 -4.58
CA LEU A 165 -2.50 -8.63 -5.80
C LEU A 165 -2.52 -9.82 -6.76
N HIS A 166 -2.91 -9.57 -8.00
CA HIS A 166 -2.74 -10.50 -9.11
C HIS A 166 -1.91 -9.82 -10.19
N VAL A 167 -0.88 -10.52 -10.66
CA VAL A 167 0.01 -10.06 -11.71
C VAL A 167 -0.08 -11.03 -12.87
N ASN A 168 -0.46 -10.53 -14.03
CA ASN A 168 -0.53 -11.29 -15.26
C ASN A 168 0.46 -10.71 -16.29
N ASN A 169 1.57 -11.43 -16.48
CA ASN A 169 2.59 -11.05 -17.46
C ASN A 169 2.19 -11.38 -18.90
N ILE A 170 1.17 -12.23 -19.12
CA ILE A 170 0.77 -12.62 -20.48
C ILE A 170 0.01 -11.49 -21.17
N ASP A 171 -0.82 -10.76 -20.43
CA ASP A 171 -1.64 -9.67 -20.96
C ASP A 171 -1.19 -8.28 -20.47
N GLY A 172 -0.10 -8.19 -19.71
CA GLY A 172 0.44 -6.94 -19.18
C GLY A 172 -0.54 -6.26 -18.23
N THR A 173 -1.15 -7.03 -17.32
CA THR A 173 -2.12 -6.50 -16.38
C THR A 173 -1.80 -6.79 -14.92
N VAL A 174 -2.23 -5.87 -14.07
CA VAL A 174 -2.32 -6.06 -12.63
C VAL A 174 -3.78 -6.01 -12.25
N ALA A 175 -4.24 -7.01 -11.51
CA ALA A 175 -5.56 -7.01 -10.92
C ALA A 175 -5.48 -6.93 -9.39
N LEU A 176 -6.40 -6.16 -8.81
CA LEU A 176 -6.51 -5.97 -7.38
C LEU A 176 -7.93 -6.33 -6.93
N SER A 177 -8.02 -6.96 -5.77
CA SER A 177 -9.31 -7.19 -5.12
C SER A 177 -9.19 -7.01 -3.60
N LYS A 178 -10.32 -6.94 -2.92
CA LYS A 178 -10.33 -7.00 -1.46
C LYS A 178 -10.21 -8.47 -1.05
N PRO A 179 -9.45 -8.80 0.00
CA PRO A 179 -9.44 -10.16 0.52
C PRO A 179 -10.84 -10.57 1.01
N ILE A 180 -11.17 -11.85 0.91
CA ILE A 180 -12.37 -12.42 1.51
C ILE A 180 -12.15 -12.33 3.02
N LYS A 181 -12.93 -11.49 3.70
CA LYS A 181 -12.90 -11.46 5.16
C LYS A 181 -13.63 -12.70 5.65
N ASN A 182 -12.90 -13.64 6.24
CA ASN A 182 -13.48 -14.61 7.15
C ASN A 182 -13.88 -13.92 8.46
#